data_AF-A0A2E6RCX2-F1
#
_entry.id   AF-A0A2E6RCX2-F1
#
_cell.length_a   1.000
_cell.length_b   1.000
_cell.length_c   1.000
_cell.angle_alpha   90.00
_cell.angle_beta   90.00
_cell.angle_gamma   90.00
#
_symmetry.space_group_name_H-M   'P 1'
#
loop_
_entity.id
_entity.type
_entity.pdbx_description
1 polymer ?
#
loop_
_entity_poly.entity_id
_entity_poly.type
_entity_poly.pdbx_seq_one_letter_code
_entity_poly.pdbx_strand_id
1 'polypeptide(L)'
;MRVILGLSLLLVSSQTLGQAILPGFDSQTLPRNDDDSTDLVSLGFTVNFFGINRSTVYVNNNGNLTFDQPLFEFTPFDLTATSRQIIAPFFADVDTSEAGQPVTYGTGTFAGRPAFGVNYIDVDYFVSSPEHNNRNSFQVILVDRSDVQVGAFDIVFNYDQIQWETGEASGSDANGRGGASARVGYSNGSGDAGTFFELVGSAVNGAFLDGGPNALVGNRLNSGVNGRYIFQARDGTVIAPNLFNEADGQWVNADPDFQGAGEGLTFDFFPSLELLFVAWFTYPLEAITPAQPGGVVDVGEPGQRWLTAQLDVVDNIAVGPVFSTAGGAFDAPRTDVQRSVQVGEMTIELNSCDSGNVTYNLFNGEITRTFEIIPFEKRVNPNVVCN
;
A
#
# COMPACT_ATOMS: atom_id res chain seq x y z
N MET A 1 -54.43 -0.87 33.08
CA MET A 1 -53.20 -0.07 32.90
C MET A 1 -52.15 -1.01 32.29
N ARG A 2 -52.03 -1.04 30.96
CA ARG A 2 -51.08 -1.90 30.24
C ARG A 2 -49.82 -1.07 29.96
N VAL A 3 -48.69 -1.48 30.52
CA VAL A 3 -47.39 -0.87 30.23
C VAL A 3 -46.80 -1.62 29.04
N ILE A 4 -46.58 -0.90 27.94
CA ILE A 4 -45.85 -1.39 26.77
C ILE A 4 -44.38 -1.01 27.02
N LEU A 5 -43.50 -2.00 27.24
CA LEU A 5 -42.05 -1.80 27.21
C LEU A 5 -41.62 -1.71 25.74
N GLY A 6 -41.21 -0.52 25.30
CA GLY A 6 -40.53 -0.33 24.03
C GLY A 6 -39.08 -0.79 24.15
N LEU A 7 -38.75 -1.90 23.49
CA LEU A 7 -37.36 -2.36 23.33
C LEU A 7 -36.71 -1.48 22.25
N SER A 8 -35.89 -0.52 22.66
CA SER A 8 -35.08 0.28 21.74
C SER A 8 -33.95 -0.59 21.20
N LEU A 9 -34.13 -1.10 19.98
CA LEU A 9 -33.08 -1.78 19.23
C LEU A 9 -32.05 -0.71 18.80
N LEU A 10 -30.92 -0.65 19.50
CA LEU A 10 -29.75 0.11 19.05
C LEU A 10 -29.20 -0.56 17.79
N LEU A 11 -29.54 0.00 16.64
CA LEU A 11 -28.82 -0.24 15.40
C LEU A 11 -27.41 0.30 15.60
N VAL A 12 -26.46 -0.61 15.86
CA VAL A 12 -25.03 -0.30 15.68
C VAL A 12 -24.85 -0.17 14.18
N SER A 13 -24.71 1.06 13.70
CA SER A 13 -24.32 1.32 12.32
C SER A 13 -22.97 0.65 12.06
N SER A 14 -22.96 -0.27 11.10
CA SER A 14 -21.76 -0.83 10.49
C SER A 14 -20.78 0.29 10.15
N GLN A 15 -19.51 0.10 10.50
CA GLN A 15 -18.43 1.03 10.16
C GLN A 15 -18.44 1.32 8.66
N THR A 16 -18.39 2.60 8.32
CA THR A 16 -18.20 3.09 6.97
C THR A 16 -16.88 2.56 6.42
N LEU A 17 -16.92 1.78 5.34
CA LEU A 17 -15.75 1.61 4.48
C LEU A 17 -15.39 2.98 3.90
N GLY A 18 -14.13 3.41 4.03
CA GLY A 18 -13.53 4.33 3.04
C GLY A 18 -13.20 5.77 3.47
N GLN A 19 -12.45 5.99 4.55
CA GLN A 19 -11.62 7.20 4.65
C GLN A 19 -10.21 6.82 5.08
N ALA A 20 -9.20 7.15 4.26
CA ALA A 20 -7.80 6.82 4.56
C ALA A 20 -7.29 7.66 5.74
N ILE A 21 -7.68 8.94 5.80
CA ILE A 21 -7.29 9.84 6.89
C ILE A 21 -7.97 9.38 8.18
N LEU A 22 -7.17 9.27 9.23
CA LEU A 22 -7.64 8.88 10.56
C LEU A 22 -7.81 10.11 11.45
N PRO A 23 -8.83 10.14 12.33
CA PRO A 23 -9.00 11.21 13.30
C PRO A 23 -7.87 11.22 14.34
N GLY A 24 -7.65 12.37 14.96
CA GLY A 24 -6.62 12.59 15.98
C GLY A 24 -5.34 13.17 15.40
N PHE A 25 -4.23 13.06 16.15
CA PHE A 25 -2.95 13.69 15.82
C PHE A 25 -3.03 15.22 15.66
N ASP A 26 -3.95 15.84 16.40
CA ASP A 26 -4.30 17.25 16.33
C ASP A 26 -4.02 18.00 17.65
N SER A 27 -3.24 17.37 18.54
CA SER A 27 -2.93 17.89 19.87
C SER A 27 -2.03 19.13 19.86
N GLN A 28 -1.30 19.35 18.77
CA GLN A 28 -0.40 20.48 18.55
C GLN A 28 -0.68 21.06 17.15
N THR A 29 -0.34 22.33 16.96
CA THR A 29 -0.55 23.05 15.71
C THR A 29 0.74 23.78 15.35
N LEU A 30 1.24 23.55 14.14
CA LEU A 30 2.21 24.46 13.53
C LEU A 30 1.43 25.72 13.12
N PRO A 31 1.74 26.91 13.67
CA PRO A 31 1.01 28.12 13.33
C PRO A 31 0.98 28.36 11.82
N ARG A 32 -0.09 28.99 11.33
CA ARG A 32 -0.24 29.34 9.91
C ARG A 32 1.01 30.04 9.38
N ASN A 33 1.55 29.52 8.29
CA ASN A 33 2.76 29.98 7.64
C ASN A 33 2.81 29.45 6.19
N ASP A 34 3.90 29.78 5.51
CA ASP A 34 4.23 29.39 4.13
C ASP A 34 5.35 28.33 4.15
N ASP A 35 6.56 28.70 4.56
CA ASP A 35 7.76 27.86 4.42
C ASP A 35 8.41 27.39 5.73
N ASP A 36 7.73 27.49 6.86
CA ASP A 36 8.32 27.20 8.16
C ASP A 36 8.23 25.71 8.57
N SER A 37 9.10 25.36 9.50
CA SER A 37 9.09 24.08 10.22
C SER A 37 8.92 24.32 11.71
N THR A 38 8.46 23.31 12.44
CA THR A 38 8.55 23.30 13.90
C THR A 38 10.01 23.34 14.36
N ASP A 39 10.25 23.59 15.66
CA ASP A 39 11.45 23.06 16.34
C ASP A 39 11.38 21.50 16.40
N LEU A 40 12.40 20.84 16.98
CA LEU A 40 12.33 19.39 17.21
C LEU A 40 11.16 19.03 18.13
N VAL A 41 10.26 18.17 17.63
CA VAL A 41 9.14 17.61 18.39
C VAL A 41 9.35 16.13 18.67
N SER A 42 8.84 15.64 19.79
CA SER A 42 8.98 14.23 20.16
C SER A 42 8.01 13.32 19.41
N LEU A 43 8.51 12.18 18.93
CA LEU A 43 7.70 11.12 18.35
C LEU A 43 6.93 10.30 19.41
N GLY A 44 7.38 10.33 20.67
CA GLY A 44 6.85 9.47 21.74
C GLY A 44 7.43 8.04 21.75
N PHE A 45 8.27 7.68 20.77
CA PHE A 45 8.99 6.41 20.67
C PHE A 45 10.28 6.61 19.85
N THR A 46 11.09 5.56 19.72
CA THR A 46 12.34 5.60 18.94
C THR A 46 12.17 4.82 17.65
N VAL A 47 12.51 5.44 16.52
CA VAL A 47 12.57 4.83 15.19
C VAL A 47 14.02 4.66 14.76
N ASN A 48 14.35 3.55 14.10
CA ASN A 48 15.63 3.33 13.45
C ASN A 48 15.46 3.63 11.95
N PHE A 49 15.81 4.85 11.54
CA PHE A 49 15.72 5.28 10.15
C PHE A 49 17.12 5.23 9.52
N PHE A 50 17.38 4.23 8.69
CA PHE A 50 18.66 4.05 7.99
C PHE A 50 19.88 3.89 8.93
N GLY A 51 19.71 3.10 10.00
CA GLY A 51 20.74 2.83 11.00
C GLY A 51 20.88 3.91 12.07
N ILE A 52 20.07 4.98 11.99
CA ILE A 52 20.13 6.10 12.92
C ILE A 52 18.86 6.10 13.78
N ASN A 53 19.05 5.93 15.09
CA ASN A 53 17.95 6.00 16.05
C ASN A 53 17.49 7.45 16.25
N ARG A 54 16.20 7.72 16.01
CA ARG A 54 15.55 9.02 16.13
C ARG A 54 14.36 8.91 17.08
N SER A 55 14.20 9.89 17.96
CA SER A 55 13.01 10.02 18.83
C SER A 55 12.33 11.38 18.68
N THR A 56 12.85 12.19 17.77
CA THR A 56 12.37 13.53 17.44
C THR A 56 12.39 13.76 15.93
N VAL A 57 11.55 14.68 15.48
CA VAL A 57 11.39 15.03 14.06
C VAL A 57 11.06 16.52 13.95
N TYR A 58 11.29 17.12 12.78
CA TYR A 58 10.73 18.42 12.41
C TYR A 58 9.48 18.19 11.56
N VAL A 59 8.39 18.88 11.89
CA VAL A 59 7.17 18.91 11.07
C VAL A 59 7.24 20.15 10.19
N ASN A 60 7.18 19.96 8.87
CA ASN A 60 7.31 21.05 7.91
C ASN A 60 5.96 21.36 7.23
N ASN A 61 5.70 22.64 6.98
CA ASN A 61 4.46 23.11 6.37
C ASN A 61 4.25 22.56 4.94
N ASN A 62 5.33 22.43 4.17
CA ASN A 62 5.38 21.92 2.80
C ASN A 62 5.28 20.38 2.72
N GLY A 63 4.45 19.77 3.57
CA GLY A 63 4.02 18.38 3.42
C GLY A 63 5.10 17.31 3.62
N ASN A 64 6.10 17.58 4.44
CA ASN A 64 7.18 16.64 4.74
C ASN A 64 7.62 16.66 6.21
N LEU A 65 8.34 15.61 6.60
CA LEU A 65 9.03 15.46 7.87
C LEU A 65 10.52 15.34 7.61
N THR A 66 11.33 16.05 8.40
CA THR A 66 12.79 15.90 8.35
C THR A 66 13.38 15.51 9.69
N PHE A 67 14.47 14.76 9.67
CA PHE A 67 15.15 14.32 10.89
C PHE A 67 16.47 15.06 11.13
N ASP A 68 17.07 15.64 10.11
CA ASP A 68 18.39 16.28 10.16
C ASP A 68 18.34 17.76 10.58
N GLN A 69 17.48 18.56 9.96
CA GLN A 69 17.33 20.00 10.22
C GLN A 69 15.94 20.47 9.73
N PRO A 70 15.43 21.66 10.11
CA PRO A 70 14.26 22.22 9.46
C PRO A 70 14.47 22.38 7.94
N LEU A 71 13.38 22.37 7.17
CA LEU A 71 13.40 22.62 5.73
C LEU A 71 12.63 23.92 5.44
N PHE A 72 13.14 24.72 4.51
CA PHE A 72 12.54 25.99 4.07
C PHE A 72 12.42 26.06 2.55
N GLU A 73 12.69 24.95 1.86
CA GLU A 73 12.58 24.87 0.41
C GLU A 73 11.12 24.57 0.08
N PHE A 74 10.51 25.42 -0.76
CA PHE A 74 9.14 25.26 -1.24
C PHE A 74 9.04 24.41 -2.51
N THR A 75 10.03 24.51 -3.40
CA THR A 75 10.01 23.77 -4.66
C THR A 75 10.47 22.32 -4.43
N PRO A 76 9.65 21.30 -4.76
CA PRO A 76 10.00 19.91 -4.50
C PRO A 76 11.25 19.46 -5.28
N PHE A 77 12.29 19.05 -4.57
CA PHE A 77 13.50 18.47 -5.15
C PHE A 77 13.46 16.95 -5.20
N ASP A 78 14.28 16.37 -6.08
CA ASP A 78 14.44 14.93 -6.25
C ASP A 78 14.86 14.23 -4.95
N LEU A 79 14.00 13.35 -4.42
CA LEU A 79 14.27 12.60 -3.19
C LEU A 79 15.36 11.54 -3.40
N THR A 80 15.64 11.15 -4.64
CA THR A 80 16.68 10.15 -4.97
C THR A 80 18.10 10.72 -4.93
N ALA A 81 18.24 12.05 -5.04
CA ALA A 81 19.52 12.75 -5.10
C ALA A 81 19.73 13.78 -3.96
N THR A 82 18.78 13.87 -3.03
CA THR A 82 18.86 14.81 -1.92
C THR A 82 19.87 14.39 -0.85
N SER A 83 20.35 15.35 -0.07
CA SER A 83 21.12 15.11 1.16
C SER A 83 20.27 15.17 2.43
N ARG A 84 18.95 15.33 2.28
CA ARG A 84 18.00 15.45 3.40
C ARG A 84 17.53 14.08 3.89
N GLN A 85 17.44 13.93 5.20
CA GLN A 85 16.75 12.80 5.83
C GLN A 85 15.27 13.14 5.97
N ILE A 86 14.46 12.67 5.02
CA ILE A 86 13.11 13.17 4.76
C ILE A 86 12.10 12.03 4.56
N ILE A 87 10.89 12.23 5.07
CA ILE A 87 9.69 11.45 4.73
C ILE A 87 8.65 12.45 4.22
N ALA A 88 8.21 12.28 2.98
CA ALA A 88 7.34 13.22 2.28
C ALA A 88 6.06 12.50 1.83
N PRO A 89 4.95 12.56 2.59
CA PRO A 89 3.65 12.11 2.09
C PRO A 89 3.22 12.93 0.86
N PHE A 90 3.59 14.21 0.79
CA PHE A 90 3.29 15.10 -0.34
C PHE A 90 4.16 16.36 -0.25
N PHE A 91 5.38 16.33 -0.76
CA PHE A 91 6.23 17.53 -0.75
C PHE A 91 5.82 18.46 -1.89
N ALA A 92 5.21 19.60 -1.53
CA ALA A 92 4.79 20.68 -2.41
C ALA A 92 4.73 22.01 -1.62
N ASP A 93 4.61 23.11 -2.35
CA ASP A 93 4.54 24.50 -1.84
C ASP A 93 3.16 24.78 -1.19
N VAL A 94 3.01 24.33 0.05
CA VAL A 94 1.79 24.44 0.87
C VAL A 94 1.81 25.81 1.54
N ASP A 95 0.73 26.57 1.41
CA ASP A 95 0.62 27.88 2.07
C ASP A 95 -0.66 27.95 2.89
N THR A 96 -0.51 28.04 4.21
CA THR A 96 -1.63 28.09 5.17
C THR A 96 -1.87 29.50 5.72
N SER A 97 -1.15 30.50 5.21
CA SER A 97 -1.13 31.87 5.74
C SER A 97 -2.50 32.56 5.69
N GLU A 98 -3.14 32.57 4.53
CA GLU A 98 -4.40 33.29 4.28
C GLU A 98 -5.63 32.37 4.24
N ALA A 99 -5.48 31.13 3.76
CA ALA A 99 -6.55 30.15 3.63
C ALA A 99 -6.11 28.71 3.98
N GLY A 100 -7.03 27.76 3.81
CA GLY A 100 -6.86 26.37 4.25
C GLY A 100 -6.82 26.22 5.78
N GLN A 101 -6.49 25.05 6.31
CA GLN A 101 -6.27 24.85 7.76
C GLN A 101 -4.78 24.77 8.10
N PRO A 102 -4.36 25.19 9.31
CA PRO A 102 -2.98 25.00 9.74
C PRO A 102 -2.65 23.51 9.90
N VAL A 103 -1.37 23.17 9.71
CA VAL A 103 -0.85 21.82 9.94
C VAL A 103 -0.97 21.47 11.42
N THR A 104 -1.51 20.27 11.71
CA THR A 104 -1.62 19.76 13.08
C THR A 104 -0.84 18.47 13.23
N TYR A 105 -0.36 18.20 14.45
CA TYR A 105 0.42 17.00 14.72
C TYR A 105 0.25 16.54 16.18
N GLY A 106 0.62 15.29 16.44
CA GLY A 106 0.55 14.77 17.80
C GLY A 106 0.86 13.29 17.90
N THR A 107 0.81 12.80 19.14
CA THR A 107 0.85 11.36 19.42
C THR A 107 -0.57 10.80 19.54
N GLY A 108 -0.72 9.53 19.21
CA GLY A 108 -2.00 8.82 19.22
C GLY A 108 -1.77 7.33 19.05
N THR A 109 -2.74 6.66 18.42
CA THR A 109 -2.62 5.23 18.12
C THR A 109 -3.04 4.91 16.70
N PHE A 110 -2.34 3.97 16.08
CA PHE A 110 -2.72 3.36 14.80
C PHE A 110 -2.84 1.85 14.99
N ALA A 111 -4.01 1.27 14.68
CA ALA A 111 -4.28 -0.17 14.89
C ALA A 111 -3.90 -0.68 16.30
N GLY A 112 -4.16 0.15 17.33
CA GLY A 112 -3.85 -0.17 18.73
C GLY A 112 -2.39 0.04 19.15
N ARG A 113 -1.53 0.52 18.26
CA ARG A 113 -0.08 0.73 18.49
C ARG A 113 0.22 2.21 18.72
N PRO A 114 1.22 2.56 19.54
CA PRO A 114 1.69 3.95 19.65
C PRO A 114 2.05 4.51 18.28
N ALA A 115 1.64 5.75 18.03
CA ALA A 115 1.89 6.41 16.76
C ALA A 115 2.10 7.92 16.93
N PHE A 116 2.86 8.51 16.01
CA PHE A 116 2.98 9.94 15.81
C PHE A 116 2.40 10.28 14.44
N GLY A 117 1.56 11.30 14.34
CA GLY A 117 0.92 11.69 13.09
C GLY A 117 1.00 13.18 12.84
N VAL A 118 0.94 13.53 11.55
CA VAL A 118 0.83 14.91 11.05
C VAL A 118 -0.28 14.98 10.03
N ASN A 119 -1.17 15.95 10.21
CA ASN A 119 -2.32 16.19 9.38
C ASN A 119 -2.15 17.48 8.58
N TYR A 120 -2.33 17.35 7.27
CA TYR A 120 -2.45 18.44 6.31
C TYR A 120 -3.87 18.39 5.76
N ILE A 121 -4.84 18.87 6.54
CA ILE A 121 -6.27 18.79 6.19
C ILE A 121 -6.70 20.12 5.58
N ASP A 122 -7.35 20.06 4.43
CA ASP A 122 -7.84 21.22 3.69
C ASP A 122 -6.77 22.31 3.54
N VAL A 123 -5.53 21.94 3.25
CA VAL A 123 -4.44 22.90 3.04
C VAL A 123 -4.53 23.54 1.66
N ASP A 124 -4.13 24.81 1.58
CA ASP A 124 -4.03 25.57 0.34
C ASP A 124 -2.59 25.52 -0.20
N TYR A 125 -2.38 26.05 -1.41
CA TYR A 125 -1.08 26.17 -2.07
C TYR A 125 -0.69 27.63 -2.21
N PHE A 126 0.61 27.89 -2.34
CA PHE A 126 1.11 29.23 -2.62
C PHE A 126 0.63 29.71 -4.01
N VAL A 127 0.15 30.94 -4.20
CA VAL A 127 -0.09 32.00 -3.21
C VAL A 127 -1.42 31.74 -2.51
N SER A 128 -1.43 31.56 -1.18
CA SER A 128 -2.66 31.22 -0.47
C SER A 128 -3.76 32.28 -0.66
N SER A 129 -4.99 31.82 -0.89
CA SER A 129 -6.11 32.72 -1.18
C SER A 129 -7.44 32.16 -0.66
N PRO A 130 -8.26 32.99 0.03
CA PRO A 130 -9.63 32.61 0.38
C PRO A 130 -10.53 32.38 -0.84
N GLU A 131 -10.12 32.81 -2.04
CA GLU A 131 -10.86 32.60 -3.29
C GLU A 131 -10.63 31.21 -3.90
N HIS A 132 -9.54 30.54 -3.54
CA HIS A 132 -9.29 29.17 -3.98
C HIS A 132 -10.37 28.23 -3.43
N ASN A 133 -10.86 27.34 -4.29
CA ASN A 133 -11.93 26.39 -3.97
C ASN A 133 -11.46 24.93 -4.02
N ASN A 134 -10.18 24.72 -4.28
CA ASN A 134 -9.49 23.44 -4.33
C ASN A 134 -8.54 23.31 -3.13
N ARG A 135 -8.61 22.19 -2.42
CA ARG A 135 -7.78 21.93 -1.23
C ARG A 135 -7.19 20.54 -1.29
N ASN A 136 -6.10 20.34 -0.54
CA ASN A 136 -5.52 19.02 -0.34
C ASN A 136 -5.76 18.55 1.09
N SER A 137 -6.07 17.27 1.25
CA SER A 137 -6.20 16.58 2.52
C SER A 137 -5.37 15.31 2.49
N PHE A 138 -4.27 15.31 3.26
CA PHE A 138 -3.34 14.17 3.40
C PHE A 138 -2.72 14.11 4.79
N GLN A 139 -2.18 12.95 5.14
CA GLN A 139 -1.67 12.66 6.47
C GLN A 139 -0.49 11.68 6.40
N VAL A 140 0.49 11.87 7.28
CA VAL A 140 1.55 10.89 7.54
C VAL A 140 1.46 10.40 8.98
N ILE A 141 1.60 9.09 9.18
CA ILE A 141 1.66 8.48 10.50
C ILE A 141 2.90 7.59 10.58
N LEU A 142 3.72 7.81 11.60
CA LEU A 142 4.78 6.89 12.01
C LEU A 142 4.25 6.01 13.13
N VAL A 143 4.32 4.69 12.95
CA VAL A 143 3.73 3.71 13.87
C VAL A 143 4.82 2.89 14.52
N ASP A 144 4.84 2.83 15.85
CA ASP A 144 5.81 2.02 16.58
C ASP A 144 5.60 0.53 16.31
N ARG A 145 6.68 -0.16 15.92
CA ARG A 145 6.76 -1.61 15.71
C ARG A 145 7.82 -2.26 16.60
N SER A 146 8.10 -1.65 17.75
CA SER A 146 8.96 -2.22 18.80
C SER A 146 8.56 -3.62 19.25
N ASP A 147 7.31 -4.04 19.01
CA ASP A 147 6.80 -5.39 19.24
C ASP A 147 7.42 -6.45 18.30
N VAL A 148 7.81 -6.07 17.09
CA VAL A 148 8.52 -6.95 16.16
C VAL A 148 10.02 -6.82 16.35
N GLN A 149 10.50 -5.59 16.50
CA GLN A 149 11.91 -5.31 16.68
C GLN A 149 12.13 -3.91 17.25
N VAL A 150 13.09 -3.77 18.16
CA VAL A 150 13.49 -2.46 18.70
C VAL A 150 13.88 -1.51 17.57
N GLY A 151 13.20 -0.36 17.50
CA GLY A 151 13.43 0.68 16.49
C GLY A 151 12.70 0.43 15.16
N ALA A 152 12.03 -0.71 14.98
CA ALA A 152 11.16 -0.91 13.81
C ALA A 152 9.96 0.03 13.89
N PHE A 153 9.51 0.49 12.73
CA PHE A 153 8.32 1.32 12.62
C PHE A 153 7.69 1.17 11.23
N ASP A 154 6.44 1.59 11.08
CA ASP A 154 5.80 1.72 9.77
C ASP A 154 5.57 3.19 9.44
N ILE A 155 5.68 3.53 8.16
CA ILE A 155 5.30 4.83 7.60
C ILE A 155 3.98 4.63 6.89
N VAL A 156 2.95 5.38 7.26
CA VAL A 156 1.63 5.33 6.65
C VAL A 156 1.33 6.69 6.03
N PHE A 157 1.13 6.73 4.72
CA PHE A 157 0.55 7.89 4.04
C PHE A 157 -0.93 7.63 3.82
N ASN A 158 -1.74 8.65 4.11
CA ASN A 158 -3.18 8.64 3.93
C ASN A 158 -3.60 9.85 3.10
N TYR A 159 -4.48 9.65 2.13
CA TYR A 159 -4.97 10.68 1.22
C TYR A 159 -6.49 10.64 1.15
N ASP A 160 -7.13 11.81 1.20
CA ASP A 160 -8.59 11.93 1.06
C ASP A 160 -8.98 12.81 -0.13
N GLN A 161 -8.21 13.86 -0.40
CA GLN A 161 -8.45 14.78 -1.50
C GLN A 161 -7.12 15.37 -1.99
N ILE A 162 -6.86 15.32 -3.30
CA ILE A 162 -5.68 15.95 -3.92
C ILE A 162 -6.11 16.69 -5.18
N GLN A 163 -6.32 18.00 -5.06
CA GLN A 163 -6.87 18.85 -6.12
C GLN A 163 -5.86 19.83 -6.73
N TRP A 164 -4.73 20.02 -6.07
CA TRP A 164 -3.58 20.79 -6.52
C TRP A 164 -2.28 20.01 -6.29
N GLU A 165 -1.22 20.35 -7.03
CA GLU A 165 0.08 19.65 -7.00
C GLU A 165 1.30 20.56 -6.91
N THR A 166 1.13 21.88 -7.11
CA THR A 166 2.23 22.83 -7.22
C THR A 166 1.81 24.24 -6.82
N GLY A 167 2.65 24.98 -6.09
CA GLY A 167 2.46 26.41 -5.82
C GLY A 167 2.90 27.29 -7.00
N GLU A 168 2.38 28.52 -7.07
CA GLU A 168 2.60 29.45 -8.18
C GLU A 168 4.09 29.85 -8.33
N ALA A 169 4.84 29.93 -7.22
CA ALA A 169 6.29 30.16 -7.25
C ALA A 169 7.05 29.00 -7.92
N SER A 170 6.49 27.79 -7.84
CA SER A 170 6.98 26.59 -8.53
C SER A 170 6.37 26.39 -9.93
N GLY A 171 5.64 27.39 -10.45
CA GLY A 171 5.22 27.47 -11.85
C GLY A 171 3.88 26.81 -12.18
N SER A 172 2.98 26.70 -11.21
CA SER A 172 1.61 26.23 -11.45
C SER A 172 0.74 27.25 -12.19
N ASP A 173 -0.43 26.80 -12.64
CA ASP A 173 -1.53 27.69 -13.03
C ASP A 173 -2.34 28.19 -11.81
N ALA A 174 -3.36 29.00 -12.05
CA ALA A 174 -4.22 29.57 -10.99
C ALA A 174 -5.04 28.51 -10.20
N ASN A 175 -5.00 27.24 -10.58
CA ASN A 175 -5.61 26.13 -9.83
C ASN A 175 -4.56 25.22 -9.18
N GLY A 176 -3.30 25.65 -9.08
CA GLY A 176 -2.23 24.88 -8.47
C GLY A 176 -1.83 23.64 -9.26
N ARG A 177 -1.99 23.65 -10.60
CA ARG A 177 -1.66 22.52 -11.49
C ARG A 177 -0.50 22.84 -12.42
N GLY A 178 0.28 21.82 -12.79
CA GLY A 178 1.44 22.00 -13.66
C GLY A 178 2.73 22.35 -12.89
N GLY A 179 3.71 22.97 -13.56
CA GLY A 179 4.96 23.40 -12.90
C GLY A 179 5.83 22.26 -12.36
N ALA A 180 6.52 22.51 -11.25
CA ALA A 180 7.30 21.51 -10.51
C ALA A 180 6.40 20.75 -9.51
N SER A 181 5.74 19.71 -9.99
CA SER A 181 4.77 18.91 -9.23
C SER A 181 5.33 18.20 -8.01
N ALA A 182 4.42 17.94 -7.08
CA ALA A 182 4.68 17.26 -5.82
C ALA A 182 5.49 15.96 -5.95
N ARG A 183 6.27 15.67 -4.91
CA ARG A 183 7.05 14.43 -4.78
C ARG A 183 6.61 13.67 -3.53
N VAL A 184 6.46 12.35 -3.66
CA VAL A 184 5.96 11.47 -2.61
C VAL A 184 6.97 10.36 -2.38
N GLY A 185 7.43 10.18 -1.13
CA GLY A 185 8.38 9.13 -0.80
C GLY A 185 9.23 9.42 0.43
N TYR A 186 10.47 8.94 0.42
CA TYR A 186 11.42 9.11 1.52
C TYR A 186 12.86 9.08 1.02
N SER A 187 13.79 9.62 1.82
CA SER A 187 15.23 9.54 1.59
C SER A 187 15.99 9.63 2.91
N ASN A 188 17.11 8.92 3.02
CA ASN A 188 18.07 9.10 4.12
C ASN A 188 19.15 10.16 3.81
N GLY A 189 19.13 10.76 2.62
CA GLY A 189 20.09 11.77 2.22
C GLY A 189 21.48 11.26 1.81
N SER A 190 21.70 9.94 1.68
CA SER A 190 23.00 9.41 1.23
C SER A 190 23.12 9.27 -0.28
N GLY A 191 21.98 9.16 -0.98
CA GLY A 191 21.94 8.91 -2.43
C GLY A 191 22.32 7.47 -2.81
N ASP A 192 22.49 6.58 -1.83
CA ASP A 192 22.82 5.18 -2.09
C ASP A 192 21.56 4.40 -2.50
N ALA A 193 21.72 3.42 -3.39
CA ALA A 193 20.61 2.55 -3.79
C ALA A 193 19.97 1.85 -2.56
N GLY A 194 18.64 1.84 -2.51
CA GLY A 194 17.88 1.26 -1.40
C GLY A 194 17.72 2.19 -0.19
N THR A 195 18.22 3.42 -0.26
CA THR A 195 18.10 4.40 0.84
C THR A 195 17.11 5.53 0.58
N PHE A 196 16.45 5.48 -0.56
CA PHE A 196 15.42 6.42 -0.99
C PHE A 196 14.33 5.68 -1.76
N PHE A 197 13.20 6.35 -1.91
CA PHE A 197 12.07 5.92 -2.71
C PHE A 197 11.31 7.15 -3.19
N GLU A 198 10.88 7.12 -4.45
CA GLU A 198 9.86 8.02 -4.97
C GLU A 198 8.72 7.19 -5.56
N LEU A 199 7.49 7.56 -5.24
CA LEU A 199 6.32 6.92 -5.81
C LEU A 199 6.21 7.30 -7.29
N VAL A 200 5.87 6.33 -8.13
CA VAL A 200 5.59 6.58 -9.56
C VAL A 200 4.48 7.62 -9.70
N GLY A 201 4.79 8.72 -10.39
CA GLY A 201 3.96 9.92 -10.49
C GLY A 201 4.59 11.15 -9.84
N SER A 202 5.65 10.98 -9.04
CA SER A 202 6.41 12.10 -8.47
C SER A 202 6.98 13.00 -9.57
N ALA A 203 6.81 14.32 -9.40
CA ALA A 203 7.19 15.33 -10.38
C ALA A 203 6.59 15.16 -11.80
N VAL A 204 5.45 14.47 -11.91
CA VAL A 204 4.69 14.34 -13.16
C VAL A 204 3.35 15.07 -13.01
N ASN A 205 3.17 16.13 -13.80
CA ASN A 205 1.97 16.96 -13.73
C ASN A 205 0.69 16.15 -14.01
N GLY A 206 -0.31 16.35 -13.17
CA GLY A 206 -1.60 15.69 -13.15
C GLY A 206 -1.57 14.24 -12.66
N ALA A 207 -0.41 13.70 -12.27
CA ALA A 207 -0.31 12.29 -11.93
C ALA A 207 -1.02 11.95 -10.61
N PHE A 208 -0.77 12.74 -9.58
CA PHE A 208 -1.27 12.50 -8.22
C PHE A 208 -2.63 13.10 -7.91
N LEU A 209 -3.11 14.03 -8.75
CA LEU A 209 -4.42 14.66 -8.61
C LEU A 209 -5.55 13.63 -8.63
N ASP A 210 -6.68 13.99 -8.03
CA ASP A 210 -7.90 13.19 -8.04
C ASP A 210 -8.34 12.90 -9.49
N GLY A 211 -8.41 11.60 -9.84
CA GLY A 211 -8.71 11.14 -11.20
C GLY A 211 -7.52 11.08 -12.16
N GLY A 212 -6.32 11.45 -11.71
CA GLY A 212 -5.05 11.28 -12.43
C GLY A 212 -4.63 9.81 -12.61
N PRO A 213 -3.67 9.52 -13.51
CA PRO A 213 -3.21 8.15 -13.78
C PRO A 213 -2.63 7.45 -12.53
N ASN A 214 -2.05 8.23 -11.61
CA ASN A 214 -1.45 7.79 -10.36
C ASN A 214 -2.17 8.38 -9.14
N ALA A 215 -3.46 8.76 -9.28
CA ALA A 215 -4.24 9.45 -8.25
C ALA A 215 -4.05 8.85 -6.85
N LEU A 216 -3.57 9.65 -5.88
CA LEU A 216 -3.19 9.12 -4.57
C LEU A 216 -4.41 8.56 -3.81
N VAL A 217 -5.56 9.23 -3.90
CA VAL A 217 -6.82 8.82 -3.25
C VAL A 217 -7.38 7.51 -3.82
N GLY A 218 -7.14 7.25 -5.12
CA GLY A 218 -7.70 6.10 -5.84
C GLY A 218 -6.80 4.86 -5.87
N ASN A 219 -5.58 4.96 -5.37
CA ASN A 219 -4.61 3.86 -5.33
C ASN A 219 -4.22 3.57 -3.87
N ARG A 220 -3.43 2.52 -3.64
CA ARG A 220 -2.97 2.09 -2.32
C ARG A 220 -1.69 1.27 -2.47
N LEU A 221 -0.98 1.08 -1.37
CA LEU A 221 0.20 0.23 -1.31
C LEU A 221 0.28 -0.47 0.05
N ASN A 222 0.44 -1.80 0.05
CA ASN A 222 0.47 -2.61 1.27
C ASN A 222 -0.72 -2.34 2.21
N SER A 223 -1.90 -2.07 1.65
CA SER A 223 -3.10 -1.73 2.41
C SER A 223 -4.36 -2.17 1.66
N GLY A 224 -5.41 -2.53 2.41
CA GLY A 224 -6.76 -2.75 1.85
C GLY A 224 -7.58 -1.47 1.66
N VAL A 225 -7.06 -0.31 2.11
CA VAL A 225 -7.79 0.98 2.08
C VAL A 225 -7.26 1.84 0.93
N ASN A 226 -8.13 2.26 0.01
CA ASN A 226 -7.78 3.25 -1.02
C ASN A 226 -7.33 4.56 -0.35
N GLY A 227 -6.32 5.20 -0.92
CA GLY A 227 -5.68 6.37 -0.33
C GLY A 227 -4.66 6.02 0.75
N ARG A 228 -4.39 4.74 1.06
CA ARG A 228 -3.43 4.34 2.10
C ARG A 228 -2.21 3.61 1.53
N TYR A 229 -1.03 4.10 1.90
CA TYR A 229 0.26 3.54 1.49
C TYR A 229 1.08 3.23 2.74
N ILE A 230 1.49 1.98 2.90
CA ILE A 230 2.25 1.53 4.08
C ILE A 230 3.65 1.07 3.66
N PHE A 231 4.67 1.70 4.24
CA PHE A 231 6.07 1.31 4.09
C PHE A 231 6.58 0.77 5.42
N GLN A 232 7.22 -0.39 5.38
CA GLN A 232 7.72 -1.05 6.58
C GLN A 232 9.20 -0.77 6.76
N ALA A 233 9.58 -0.20 7.90
CA ALA A 233 10.98 -0.01 8.26
C ALA A 233 11.42 -1.09 9.27
N ARG A 234 12.36 -1.93 8.86
CA ARG A 234 12.89 -3.08 9.62
C ARG A 234 14.41 -3.08 9.53
N ASP A 235 15.08 -3.45 10.62
CA ASP A 235 16.53 -3.50 10.71
C ASP A 235 17.25 -2.21 10.28
N GLY A 236 16.59 -1.07 10.49
CA GLY A 236 17.11 0.22 10.03
C GLY A 236 17.09 0.39 8.52
N THR A 237 16.27 -0.34 7.78
CA THR A 237 16.04 -0.14 6.34
C THR A 237 14.55 -0.01 6.08
N VAL A 238 14.14 0.81 5.11
CA VAL A 238 12.76 0.77 4.63
C VAL A 238 12.68 -0.27 3.54
N ILE A 239 11.86 -1.31 3.75
CA ILE A 239 11.64 -2.38 2.79
C ILE A 239 11.05 -1.71 1.54
N ALA A 240 11.86 -1.67 0.48
CA ALA A 240 11.45 -1.07 -0.77
C ALA A 240 10.17 -1.78 -1.25
N PRO A 241 9.12 -1.02 -1.63
CA PRO A 241 7.98 -1.61 -2.31
C PRO A 241 8.48 -2.31 -3.58
N ASN A 242 7.96 -3.51 -3.87
CA ASN A 242 8.35 -4.26 -5.06
C ASN A 242 7.73 -3.64 -6.33
N LEU A 243 8.15 -2.43 -6.70
CA LEU A 243 7.60 -1.69 -7.85
C LEU A 243 7.91 -2.33 -9.23
N PHE A 244 8.70 -3.40 -9.28
CA PHE A 244 9.28 -3.93 -10.52
C PHE A 244 9.03 -5.42 -10.78
N ASN A 245 8.16 -6.11 -10.04
CA ASN A 245 7.95 -7.53 -10.30
C ASN A 245 6.54 -8.07 -10.02
N GLU A 246 5.54 -7.22 -9.84
CA GLU A 246 4.16 -7.69 -9.91
C GLU A 246 3.73 -7.63 -11.37
N ALA A 247 3.95 -8.73 -12.10
CA ALA A 247 3.16 -8.92 -13.29
C ALA A 247 1.71 -9.04 -12.82
N ASP A 248 0.85 -8.23 -13.42
CA ASP A 248 -0.56 -8.09 -13.10
C ASP A 248 -1.25 -9.44 -12.76
N GLY A 249 -2.03 -9.44 -11.68
CA GLY A 249 -2.83 -10.60 -11.27
C GLY A 249 -2.09 -11.67 -10.47
N GLN A 250 -0.84 -11.45 -10.05
CA GLN A 250 -0.01 -12.40 -9.28
C GLN A 250 -0.20 -12.32 -7.77
N TRP A 251 -0.83 -13.30 -7.12
CA TRP A 251 -0.83 -13.46 -5.68
C TRP A 251 0.41 -14.13 -5.13
N VAL A 252 0.89 -13.73 -3.95
CA VAL A 252 1.96 -14.43 -3.21
C VAL A 252 1.54 -14.60 -1.76
N ASN A 253 1.64 -15.84 -1.25
CA ASN A 253 1.39 -16.10 0.16
C ASN A 253 2.53 -15.54 1.01
N ALA A 254 2.26 -14.50 1.79
CA ALA A 254 3.23 -13.90 2.71
C ALA A 254 3.12 -14.44 4.15
N ASP A 255 2.23 -15.39 4.42
CA ASP A 255 2.06 -15.97 5.76
C ASP A 255 3.32 -16.77 6.18
N PRO A 256 4.10 -16.31 7.17
CA PRO A 256 5.30 -17.00 7.61
C PRO A 256 5.01 -18.31 8.35
N ASP A 257 3.78 -18.52 8.83
CA ASP A 257 3.34 -19.76 9.47
C ASP A 257 2.91 -20.82 8.43
N PHE A 258 2.93 -20.47 7.14
CA PHE A 258 2.64 -21.38 6.05
C PHE A 258 3.78 -22.39 5.82
N GLN A 259 3.52 -23.65 6.15
CA GLN A 259 4.45 -24.75 5.82
C GLN A 259 4.45 -25.01 4.30
N GLY A 260 5.50 -24.56 3.63
CA GLY A 260 5.57 -24.46 2.16
C GLY A 260 5.66 -23.04 1.62
N ALA A 261 6.02 -22.05 2.46
CA ALA A 261 6.26 -20.65 2.09
C ALA A 261 6.96 -20.51 0.72
N GLY A 262 6.28 -19.82 -0.20
CA GLY A 262 6.75 -19.59 -1.58
C GLY A 262 5.76 -19.99 -2.67
N GLU A 263 4.46 -19.74 -2.50
CA GLU A 263 3.47 -19.98 -3.56
C GLU A 263 2.90 -18.68 -4.11
N GLY A 264 2.52 -18.69 -5.38
CA GLY A 264 1.83 -17.57 -5.97
C GLY A 264 0.97 -17.89 -7.20
N LEU A 265 -0.10 -17.11 -7.41
CA LEU A 265 -1.16 -17.37 -8.38
C LEU A 265 -1.33 -16.19 -9.34
N THR A 266 -1.19 -16.38 -10.65
CA THR A 266 -1.64 -15.40 -11.66
C THR A 266 -3.06 -15.72 -12.12
N PHE A 267 -3.91 -14.70 -12.21
CA PHE A 267 -5.28 -14.83 -12.73
C PHE A 267 -5.45 -14.16 -14.10
N ASP A 268 -6.05 -14.88 -15.06
CA ASP A 268 -6.45 -14.36 -16.37
C ASP A 268 -7.94 -14.67 -16.61
N PHE A 269 -8.78 -13.63 -16.60
CA PHE A 269 -10.22 -13.78 -16.82
C PHE A 269 -10.57 -13.57 -18.30
N PHE A 270 -11.36 -14.50 -18.87
CA PHE A 270 -11.86 -14.47 -20.24
C PHE A 270 -13.39 -14.31 -20.21
N PRO A 271 -13.93 -13.06 -20.24
CA PRO A 271 -15.36 -12.81 -20.10
C PRO A 271 -16.21 -13.49 -21.18
N SER A 272 -15.70 -13.55 -22.41
CA SER A 272 -16.42 -14.18 -23.53
C SER A 272 -16.58 -15.70 -23.40
N LEU A 273 -15.80 -16.31 -22.51
CA LEU A 273 -15.80 -17.75 -22.26
C LEU A 273 -16.31 -18.09 -20.85
N GLU A 274 -16.65 -17.07 -20.04
CA GLU A 274 -16.98 -17.23 -18.62
C GLU A 274 -15.94 -18.10 -17.90
N LEU A 275 -14.66 -17.87 -18.19
CA LEU A 275 -13.55 -18.72 -17.78
C LEU A 275 -12.48 -17.91 -17.07
N LEU A 276 -12.01 -18.40 -15.91
CA LEU A 276 -10.86 -17.87 -15.20
C LEU A 276 -9.70 -18.88 -15.28
N PHE A 277 -8.62 -18.48 -15.94
CA PHE A 277 -7.38 -19.24 -15.95
C PHE A 277 -6.52 -18.85 -14.75
N VAL A 278 -5.92 -19.85 -14.11
CA VAL A 278 -5.03 -19.68 -12.97
C VAL A 278 -3.68 -20.33 -13.30
N ALA A 279 -2.60 -19.56 -13.27
CA ALA A 279 -1.25 -20.08 -13.24
C ALA A 279 -0.75 -20.05 -11.79
N TRP A 280 -0.33 -21.17 -11.22
CA TRP A 280 0.04 -21.25 -9.82
C TRP A 280 1.43 -21.86 -9.69
N PHE A 281 2.37 -21.13 -9.12
CA PHE A 281 3.70 -21.63 -8.81
C PHE A 281 3.83 -21.92 -7.32
N THR A 282 4.63 -22.91 -6.96
CA THR A 282 5.06 -23.14 -5.58
C THR A 282 6.56 -23.42 -5.56
N TYR A 283 7.29 -22.84 -4.61
CA TYR A 283 8.69 -23.11 -4.35
C TYR A 283 8.89 -23.32 -2.84
N PRO A 284 9.44 -24.45 -2.40
CA PRO A 284 9.98 -24.58 -1.06
C PRO A 284 11.48 -24.24 -1.04
N LEU A 285 11.94 -23.50 -0.02
CA LEU A 285 13.37 -23.15 0.17
C LEU A 285 14.22 -24.34 0.65
N GLU A 286 13.61 -25.35 1.27
CA GLU A 286 14.30 -26.55 1.76
C GLU A 286 13.50 -27.83 1.48
N ALA A 287 14.21 -28.94 1.29
CA ALA A 287 13.60 -30.27 1.25
C ALA A 287 13.14 -30.65 2.66
N ILE A 288 11.83 -30.72 2.88
CA ILE A 288 11.30 -31.09 4.20
C ILE A 288 11.55 -32.57 4.46
N THR A 289 12.29 -32.87 5.53
CA THR A 289 12.50 -34.23 6.04
C THR A 289 12.18 -34.30 7.54
N PRO A 290 11.38 -35.27 8.02
CA PRO A 290 10.51 -36.19 7.28
C PRO A 290 9.18 -35.50 6.88
N ALA A 291 8.48 -36.08 5.89
CA ALA A 291 7.16 -35.64 5.43
C ALA A 291 6.19 -35.44 6.62
N GLN A 292 6.00 -34.19 7.02
CA GLN A 292 4.83 -33.79 7.79
C GLN A 292 3.70 -33.65 6.78
N PRO A 293 2.63 -34.47 6.86
CA PRO A 293 1.54 -34.40 5.89
C PRO A 293 0.84 -33.04 5.95
N GLY A 294 0.61 -32.41 4.78
CA GLY A 294 -0.47 -31.43 4.65
C GLY A 294 -0.10 -30.03 4.13
N GLY A 295 0.97 -29.89 3.35
CA GLY A 295 1.31 -28.64 2.64
C GLY A 295 1.45 -28.86 1.13
N VAL A 296 1.43 -27.78 0.33
CA VAL A 296 1.64 -27.83 -1.15
C VAL A 296 3.00 -28.41 -1.54
N VAL A 297 3.91 -28.53 -0.57
CA VAL A 297 5.18 -29.28 -0.61
C VAL A 297 5.01 -30.77 -0.94
N ASP A 298 3.79 -31.31 -0.91
CA ASP A 298 3.49 -32.69 -1.35
C ASP A 298 3.04 -32.77 -2.84
N VAL A 299 2.85 -31.63 -3.53
CA VAL A 299 2.36 -31.57 -4.92
C VAL A 299 3.48 -31.73 -5.96
N GLY A 300 4.19 -32.86 -5.95
CA GLY A 300 5.21 -33.24 -6.95
C GLY A 300 6.65 -33.28 -6.44
N GLU A 301 7.62 -33.51 -7.33
CA GLU A 301 9.04 -33.62 -6.97
C GLU A 301 9.63 -32.27 -6.44
N PRO A 302 10.73 -32.28 -5.66
CA PRO A 302 11.36 -31.05 -5.14
C PRO A 302 11.83 -30.08 -6.26
N GLY A 303 11.56 -28.77 -6.12
CA GLY A 303 11.92 -27.73 -7.09
C GLY A 303 10.81 -26.68 -7.30
N GLN A 304 10.86 -25.94 -8.41
CA GLN A 304 9.75 -25.07 -8.86
C GLN A 304 8.62 -25.94 -9.42
N ARG A 305 7.42 -25.81 -8.85
CA ARG A 305 6.25 -26.60 -9.24
C ARG A 305 5.21 -25.70 -9.88
N TRP A 306 4.56 -26.21 -10.92
CA TRP A 306 3.54 -25.50 -11.67
C TRP A 306 2.22 -26.25 -11.61
N LEU A 307 1.24 -25.56 -11.04
CA LEU A 307 -0.16 -25.89 -11.03
C LEU A 307 -0.88 -24.96 -12.01
N THR A 308 -1.95 -25.46 -12.62
CA THR A 308 -2.82 -24.65 -13.47
C THR A 308 -4.26 -24.99 -13.17
N ALA A 309 -5.15 -24.01 -13.25
CA ALA A 309 -6.58 -24.24 -13.17
C ALA A 309 -7.32 -23.52 -14.30
N GLN A 310 -8.40 -24.14 -14.74
CA GLN A 310 -9.37 -23.54 -15.65
C GLN A 310 -10.71 -23.61 -14.93
N LEU A 311 -11.19 -22.46 -14.48
CA LEU A 311 -12.34 -22.36 -13.59
C LEU A 311 -13.52 -21.76 -14.35
N ASP A 312 -14.64 -22.46 -14.36
CA ASP A 312 -15.90 -21.95 -14.90
C ASP A 312 -16.43 -20.89 -13.94
N VAL A 313 -16.81 -19.72 -14.47
CA VAL A 313 -17.25 -18.57 -13.68
C VAL A 313 -18.76 -18.41 -13.76
N VAL A 314 -19.41 -18.42 -12.60
CA VAL A 314 -20.83 -18.11 -12.45
C VAL A 314 -20.97 -17.03 -11.38
N ASP A 315 -21.54 -15.90 -11.77
CA ASP A 315 -21.63 -14.69 -10.93
C ASP A 315 -20.25 -14.26 -10.39
N ASN A 316 -20.05 -14.34 -9.07
CA ASN A 316 -18.81 -13.98 -8.39
C ASN A 316 -17.99 -15.23 -7.98
N ILE A 317 -18.34 -16.42 -8.46
CA ILE A 317 -17.69 -17.67 -8.05
C ILE A 317 -17.09 -18.37 -9.28
N ALA A 318 -15.79 -18.64 -9.24
CA ALA A 318 -15.08 -19.46 -10.23
C ALA A 318 -14.75 -20.84 -9.64
N VAL A 319 -15.16 -21.92 -10.29
CA VAL A 319 -14.90 -23.30 -9.81
C VAL A 319 -14.35 -24.17 -10.93
N GLY A 320 -13.38 -25.02 -10.63
CA GLY A 320 -12.89 -25.95 -11.61
C GLY A 320 -11.69 -26.80 -11.18
N PRO A 321 -11.24 -27.68 -12.08
CA PRO A 321 -10.14 -28.61 -11.82
C PRO A 321 -8.78 -27.90 -11.72
N VAL A 322 -7.95 -28.39 -10.81
CA VAL A 322 -6.52 -28.03 -10.69
C VAL A 322 -5.68 -29.16 -11.26
N PHE A 323 -4.70 -28.81 -12.09
CA PHE A 323 -3.78 -29.75 -12.73
C PHE A 323 -2.34 -29.47 -12.30
N SER A 324 -1.62 -30.54 -11.94
CA SER A 324 -0.17 -30.51 -11.74
C SER A 324 0.53 -30.93 -13.03
N THR A 325 1.57 -30.18 -13.42
CA THR A 325 2.42 -30.52 -14.57
C THR A 325 3.82 -30.85 -14.09
N ALA A 326 4.29 -32.07 -14.37
CA ALA A 326 5.65 -32.51 -14.05
C ALA A 326 6.55 -32.54 -15.30
N GLY A 327 7.87 -32.36 -15.12
CA GLY A 327 8.88 -32.58 -16.17
C GLY A 327 9.20 -31.39 -17.08
N GLY A 328 8.86 -30.16 -16.69
CA GLY A 328 9.27 -28.93 -17.37
C GLY A 328 10.14 -28.06 -16.47
N ALA A 329 11.47 -28.19 -16.55
CA ALA A 329 12.37 -27.20 -15.96
C ALA A 329 12.49 -25.99 -16.91
N PHE A 330 12.47 -24.78 -16.35
CA PHE A 330 12.48 -23.53 -17.13
C PHE A 330 13.73 -23.37 -18.01
N ASP A 331 14.83 -23.98 -17.59
CA ASP A 331 16.16 -23.95 -18.20
C ASP A 331 16.54 -25.24 -18.94
N ALA A 332 15.60 -26.18 -19.11
CA ALA A 332 15.85 -27.45 -19.79
C ALA A 332 15.04 -27.58 -21.09
N PRO A 333 15.57 -28.29 -22.11
CA PRO A 333 14.80 -28.62 -23.30
C PRO A 333 13.55 -29.42 -22.95
N ARG A 334 12.47 -29.18 -23.70
CA ARG A 334 11.18 -29.87 -23.55
C ARG A 334 11.39 -31.39 -23.60
N THR A 335 10.93 -32.10 -22.58
CA THR A 335 10.95 -33.56 -22.56
C THR A 335 9.67 -34.13 -23.15
N ASP A 336 9.74 -35.28 -23.80
CA ASP A 336 8.61 -35.93 -24.50
C ASP A 336 7.56 -36.54 -23.54
N VAL A 337 7.72 -36.36 -22.22
CA VAL A 337 6.90 -36.99 -21.17
C VAL A 337 6.25 -35.95 -20.25
N GLN A 338 5.92 -34.77 -20.78
CA GLN A 338 5.07 -33.84 -20.04
C GLN A 338 3.65 -34.42 -19.92
N ARG A 339 3.20 -34.62 -18.68
CA ARG A 339 1.82 -35.01 -18.37
C ARG A 339 1.25 -34.01 -17.36
N SER A 340 0.15 -33.39 -17.73
CA SER A 340 -0.70 -32.65 -16.79
C SER A 340 -1.73 -33.63 -16.23
N VAL A 341 -1.76 -33.76 -14.91
CA VAL A 341 -2.67 -34.67 -14.19
C VAL A 341 -3.56 -33.81 -13.30
N GLN A 342 -4.86 -34.04 -13.32
CA GLN A 342 -5.77 -33.39 -12.40
C GLN A 342 -5.43 -33.87 -10.98
N VAL A 343 -5.16 -32.91 -10.09
CA VAL A 343 -4.78 -33.16 -8.70
C VAL A 343 -5.84 -32.68 -7.73
N GLY A 344 -6.84 -31.93 -8.17
CA GLY A 344 -7.89 -31.45 -7.28
C GLY A 344 -8.86 -30.49 -7.93
N GLU A 345 -9.49 -29.68 -7.10
CA GLU A 345 -10.40 -28.61 -7.47
C GLU A 345 -10.07 -27.32 -6.71
N MET A 346 -10.41 -26.20 -7.32
CA MET A 346 -10.28 -24.86 -6.76
C MET A 346 -11.60 -24.11 -6.92
N THR A 347 -11.91 -23.30 -5.92
CA THR A 347 -13.01 -22.35 -5.87
C THR A 347 -12.44 -20.98 -5.55
N ILE A 348 -12.77 -19.98 -6.36
CA ILE A 348 -12.44 -18.58 -6.11
C ILE A 348 -13.75 -17.82 -5.99
N GLU A 349 -14.07 -17.36 -4.79
CA GLU A 349 -15.22 -16.51 -4.53
C GLU A 349 -14.75 -15.05 -4.45
N LEU A 350 -15.11 -14.23 -5.43
CA LEU A 350 -14.77 -12.82 -5.47
C LEU A 350 -15.75 -12.04 -4.58
N ASN A 351 -15.21 -11.31 -3.61
CA ASN A 351 -15.97 -10.39 -2.75
C ASN A 351 -16.08 -8.99 -3.41
N SER A 352 -15.11 -8.65 -4.27
CA SER A 352 -15.05 -7.44 -5.09
C SER A 352 -14.16 -7.69 -6.31
N CYS A 353 -13.94 -6.67 -7.16
CA CYS A 353 -13.01 -6.75 -8.30
C CYS A 353 -11.56 -7.07 -7.91
N ASP A 354 -11.23 -6.93 -6.63
CA ASP A 354 -9.87 -6.87 -6.12
C ASP A 354 -9.72 -7.72 -4.84
N SER A 355 -10.77 -8.38 -4.34
CA SER A 355 -10.69 -9.26 -3.19
C SER A 355 -11.58 -10.49 -3.35
N GLY A 356 -11.23 -11.56 -2.63
CA GLY A 356 -11.96 -12.81 -2.70
C GLY A 356 -11.38 -13.87 -1.78
N ASN A 357 -11.92 -15.07 -1.83
CA ASN A 357 -11.40 -16.23 -1.11
C ASN A 357 -11.06 -17.32 -2.12
N VAL A 358 -9.82 -17.78 -2.09
CA VAL A 358 -9.41 -18.99 -2.80
C VAL A 358 -9.53 -20.15 -1.83
N THR A 359 -10.32 -21.13 -2.20
CA THR A 359 -10.38 -22.44 -1.55
C THR A 359 -9.89 -23.49 -2.52
N TYR A 360 -9.02 -24.38 -2.10
CA TYR A 360 -8.63 -25.52 -2.92
C TYR A 360 -8.63 -26.80 -2.11
N ASN A 361 -8.91 -27.89 -2.83
CA ASN A 361 -8.89 -29.24 -2.32
C ASN A 361 -8.09 -30.11 -3.30
N LEU A 362 -6.90 -30.54 -2.87
CA LEU A 362 -6.01 -31.38 -3.66
C LEU A 362 -5.94 -32.79 -3.06
N PHE A 363 -5.63 -33.75 -3.93
CA PHE A 363 -5.42 -35.16 -3.63
C PHE A 363 -6.56 -35.77 -2.80
N ASN A 364 -7.80 -35.54 -3.24
CA ASN A 364 -9.01 -36.07 -2.58
C ASN A 364 -9.16 -35.66 -1.11
N GLY A 365 -8.78 -34.44 -0.74
CA GLY A 365 -8.98 -33.89 0.60
C GLY A 365 -7.78 -33.98 1.51
N GLU A 366 -6.67 -34.60 1.07
CA GLU A 366 -5.43 -34.64 1.84
C GLU A 366 -4.86 -33.23 2.07
N ILE A 367 -5.07 -32.32 1.11
CA ILE A 367 -4.69 -30.91 1.25
C ILE A 367 -5.94 -30.06 0.98
N THR A 368 -6.49 -29.47 2.04
CA THR A 368 -7.61 -28.51 1.94
C THR A 368 -7.26 -27.21 2.64
N ARG A 369 -7.41 -26.10 1.93
CA ARG A 369 -7.10 -24.75 2.44
C ARG A 369 -8.03 -23.71 1.85
N THR A 370 -8.18 -22.63 2.61
CA THR A 370 -8.82 -21.39 2.19
C THR A 370 -7.90 -20.23 2.58
N PHE A 371 -7.67 -19.30 1.66
CA PHE A 371 -6.96 -18.06 1.93
C PHE A 371 -7.65 -16.90 1.22
N GLU A 372 -7.43 -15.69 1.74
CA GLU A 372 -8.01 -14.47 1.18
C GLU A 372 -7.10 -13.92 0.07
N ILE A 373 -7.70 -13.60 -1.08
CA ILE A 373 -7.12 -12.70 -2.07
C ILE A 373 -7.31 -11.29 -1.51
N ILE A 374 -6.20 -10.69 -1.10
CA ILE A 374 -6.09 -9.26 -0.81
C ILE A 374 -5.34 -8.69 -2.03
N PRO A 375 -5.81 -7.58 -2.63
CA PRO A 375 -5.46 -7.24 -4.02
C PRO A 375 -3.99 -6.98 -4.33
N PHE A 376 -3.58 -7.37 -5.55
CA PHE A 376 -2.32 -6.98 -6.21
C PHE A 376 -2.41 -5.63 -6.90
N GLU A 377 -1.22 -5.09 -7.13
CA GLU A 377 -0.91 -3.87 -7.85
C GLU A 377 -1.56 -3.85 -9.28
N LYS A 378 -1.73 -2.65 -9.82
CA LYS A 378 -2.75 -2.25 -10.80
C LYS A 378 -2.49 -2.66 -12.28
N ARG A 379 -3.43 -3.46 -12.82
CA ARG A 379 -3.93 -3.60 -14.24
C ARG A 379 -2.95 -3.75 -15.42
N VAL A 380 -3.11 -4.85 -16.17
CA VAL A 380 -2.85 -4.90 -17.63
C VAL A 380 -3.97 -4.14 -18.35
N ASN A 381 -3.62 -3.07 -19.04
CA ASN A 381 -4.41 -2.36 -20.05
C ASN A 381 -5.54 -1.43 -19.53
N PRO A 382 -5.43 -0.11 -19.75
CA PRO A 382 -6.44 0.88 -19.36
C PRO A 382 -7.79 0.80 -20.11
N ASN A 383 -7.98 -0.14 -21.04
CA ASN A 383 -9.17 -0.21 -21.90
C ASN A 383 -10.24 -1.24 -21.49
N VAL A 384 -10.13 -1.90 -20.33
CA VAL A 384 -11.17 -2.81 -19.82
C VAL A 384 -12.11 -2.06 -18.88
N VAL A 385 -13.38 -1.96 -19.27
CA VAL A 385 -14.49 -1.42 -18.46
C VAL A 385 -15.35 -2.58 -17.98
N CYS A 386 -15.44 -2.79 -16.67
CA CYS A 386 -16.43 -3.69 -16.07
C CYS A 386 -17.74 -2.91 -15.89
N ASN A 387 -18.85 -3.45 -16.39
CA ASN A 387 -20.19 -2.93 -16.14
C ASN A 387 -20.81 -3.59 -14.92
#